data_AF-A0A0L0G905-F1
#
_entry.id   AF-A0A0L0G905-F1
#
_cell.length_a   1.000
_cell.length_b   1.000
_cell.length_c   1.000
_cell.angle_alpha   90.00
_cell.angle_beta   90.00
_cell.angle_gamma   90.00
#
_symmetry.space_group_name_H-M   'P 1'
#
loop_
_entity.id
_entity.type
_entity.pdbx_description
1 polymer ?
#
loop_
_entity_poly.entity_id
_entity_poly.type
_entity_poly.pdbx_seq_one_letter_code
_entity_poly.pdbx_strand_id
1 'polypeptide(L)'
;MPWESTIFGFYTCNSPNNIVPMERQPVYRNDAFGLRTLHENGRLHLKPVYGLEHNDWIHNTEFVINNIIPLMCAIIAFREPEGRFSRRLMCGLPVSTEQMNPSK
;
A
#
# COMPACT_ATOMS: atom_id res chain seq x y z
N MET A 1 10.54 -12.88 11.99
CA MET A 1 10.84 -11.66 11.22
C MET A 1 9.96 -10.54 11.73
N PRO A 2 10.43 -9.29 11.79
CA PRO A 2 9.61 -8.16 12.22
C PRO A 2 8.53 -7.89 11.16
N TRP A 3 7.32 -7.51 11.55
CA TRP A 3 6.25 -7.24 10.57
C TRP A 3 6.63 -6.07 9.65
N GLU A 4 7.47 -5.16 10.14
CA GLU A 4 8.05 -4.03 9.40
C GLU A 4 8.87 -4.48 8.19
N SER A 5 9.29 -5.75 8.10
CA SER A 5 9.94 -6.27 6.90
C SER A 5 9.05 -6.19 5.66
N THR A 6 7.73 -6.17 5.83
CA THR A 6 6.75 -5.96 4.74
C THR A 6 6.83 -4.57 4.12
N ILE A 7 7.34 -3.59 4.86
CA ILE A 7 7.52 -2.20 4.44
C ILE A 7 9.01 -1.81 4.39
N PHE A 8 9.87 -2.78 4.10
CA PHE A 8 11.32 -2.62 3.99
C PHE A 8 12.03 -2.16 5.28
N GLY A 9 11.41 -2.27 6.45
CA GLY A 9 12.06 -2.12 7.76
C GLY A 9 12.79 -3.40 8.19
N PHE A 10 13.87 -3.29 8.95
CA PHE A 10 14.58 -4.47 9.46
C PHE A 10 15.30 -4.21 10.78
N TYR A 11 15.74 -5.27 11.46
CA TYR A 11 16.55 -5.14 12.68
C TYR A 11 17.84 -4.36 12.42
N THR A 12 18.28 -3.61 13.43
CA THR A 12 19.64 -3.05 13.44
C THR A 12 20.67 -4.16 13.60
N CYS A 13 21.88 -3.95 13.08
CA CYS A 13 23.00 -4.90 13.23
C CYS A 13 23.34 -5.20 14.70
N ASN A 14 23.01 -4.28 15.60
CA ASN A 14 23.43 -4.32 17.00
C ASN A 14 22.39 -4.92 17.96
N SER A 15 21.14 -5.16 17.51
CA SER A 15 20.08 -5.63 18.40
C SER A 15 18.87 -6.19 17.63
N PRO A 16 18.35 -7.37 18.00
CA PRO A 16 17.13 -7.94 17.42
C PRO A 16 15.84 -7.25 17.93
N ASN A 17 15.92 -6.28 18.84
CA ASN A 17 14.74 -5.59 19.38
C ASN A 17 14.53 -4.20 18.79
N ASN A 18 15.46 -3.72 17.97
CA ASN A 18 15.43 -2.37 17.43
C ASN A 18 15.26 -2.42 15.92
N ILE A 19 14.16 -1.83 15.43
CA ILE A 19 13.85 -1.73 14.01
C ILE A 19 14.43 -0.44 13.43
N VAL A 20 15.07 -0.56 12.27
CA VAL A 20 15.55 0.54 11.45
C VAL A 20 14.58 0.70 10.27
N PRO A 21 13.99 1.90 10.08
CA PRO A 21 13.11 2.16 8.96
C PRO A 21 13.88 2.10 7.64
N MET A 22 13.16 1.90 6.53
CA MET A 22 13.70 1.75 5.18
C MET A 22 14.74 2.82 4.84
N GLU A 23 14.45 4.10 5.08
CA GLU A 23 15.26 5.25 4.67
C GLU A 23 16.63 5.32 5.36
N ARG A 24 16.75 4.65 6.52
CA ARG A 24 17.99 4.63 7.30
C ARG A 24 18.89 3.46 6.95
N GLN A 25 18.42 2.51 6.14
CA GLN A 25 19.19 1.34 5.76
C GLN A 25 20.12 1.61 4.56
N PRO A 26 21.28 0.93 4.49
CA PRO A 26 22.20 1.06 3.36
C PRO A 26 21.56 0.74 2.00
N VAL A 27 20.62 -0.22 1.94
CA VAL A 27 19.93 -0.60 0.70
C VAL A 27 19.15 0.56 0.07
N TYR A 28 18.55 1.42 0.90
CA TYR A 28 17.87 2.64 0.45
C TYR A 28 18.87 3.75 0.12
N ARG A 29 19.83 4.02 1.03
CA ARG A 29 20.80 5.12 0.86
C ARG A 29 21.68 4.96 -0.36
N ASN A 30 22.10 3.72 -0.64
CA ASN A 30 22.92 3.38 -1.80
C ASN A 30 22.07 3.11 -3.05
N ASP A 31 20.74 3.22 -2.93
CA ASP A 31 19.78 2.92 -4.00
C ASP A 31 20.06 1.56 -4.69
N ALA A 32 20.40 0.54 -3.89
CA ALA A 32 21.06 -0.68 -4.36
C ALA A 32 20.29 -1.44 -5.45
N PHE A 33 18.98 -1.28 -5.49
CA PHE A 33 18.08 -1.86 -6.49
C PHE A 33 17.00 -0.86 -6.95
N GLY A 34 17.27 0.45 -6.83
CA GLY A 34 16.32 1.49 -7.23
C GLY A 34 15.22 1.80 -6.20
N LEU A 35 15.33 1.31 -4.95
CA LEU A 35 14.31 1.53 -3.92
C LEU A 35 14.09 3.01 -3.59
N ARG A 36 15.17 3.80 -3.48
CA ARG A 36 15.07 5.24 -3.25
C ARG A 36 14.50 5.92 -4.49
N THR A 37 14.97 5.53 -5.67
CA THR A 37 14.44 6.04 -6.94
C THR A 37 12.93 5.77 -7.09
N LEU A 38 12.43 4.61 -6.69
CA LEU A 38 11.00 4.30 -6.70
C LEU A 38 10.22 5.13 -5.68
N HIS A 39 10.79 5.33 -4.48
CA HIS A 39 10.19 6.15 -3.43
C HIS A 39 10.06 7.62 -3.85
N GLU A 40 11.16 8.24 -4.28
CA GLU A 40 11.21 9.66 -4.66
C GLU A 40 10.33 9.98 -5.87
N ASN A 41 10.19 9.04 -6.81
CA ASN A 41 9.34 9.20 -7.99
C ASN A 41 7.86 8.82 -7.75
N GLY A 42 7.47 8.53 -6.51
CA GLY A 42 6.07 8.20 -6.17
C GLY A 42 5.58 6.86 -6.73
N ARG A 43 6.49 5.98 -7.12
CA ARG A 43 6.19 4.64 -7.67
C ARG A 43 6.15 3.54 -6.60
N LEU A 44 6.65 3.83 -5.41
CA LEU A 44 6.55 2.98 -4.23
C LEU A 44 5.34 3.42 -3.39
N HIS A 45 4.38 2.53 -3.18
CA HIS A 45 3.22 2.77 -2.32
C HIS A 45 3.36 1.94 -1.03
N LEU A 46 3.60 2.62 0.10
CA LEU A 46 3.65 1.99 1.42
C LEU A 46 2.35 2.26 2.17
N LYS A 47 1.62 1.21 2.55
CA LYS A 47 0.39 1.30 3.35
C LYS A 47 0.45 0.31 4.52
N PRO A 48 0.95 0.72 5.69
CA PRO A 48 0.92 -0.13 6.87
C PRO A 48 -0.54 -0.34 7.31
N VAL A 49 -0.91 -1.59 7.58
CA VAL A 49 -2.24 -1.96 8.08
C VAL A 49 -2.05 -2.79 9.34
N TYR A 50 -2.71 -2.35 10.42
CA TYR A 50 -2.61 -2.96 11.74
C TYR A 50 -3.84 -3.80 12.04
N GLY A 51 -3.72 -4.75 12.97
CA GLY A 51 -4.84 -5.60 13.41
C GLY A 51 -5.19 -6.72 12.43
N LEU A 52 -4.31 -7.01 11.47
CA LEU A 52 -4.42 -8.16 10.56
C LEU A 52 -3.40 -9.24 10.94
N GLU A 53 -3.84 -10.48 10.92
CA GLU A 53 -2.96 -11.65 11.00
C GLU A 53 -2.33 -11.96 9.63
N HIS A 54 -1.31 -12.80 9.61
CA HIS A 54 -0.61 -13.16 8.36
C HIS A 54 -1.53 -13.80 7.30
N ASN A 55 -2.60 -14.49 7.73
CA ASN A 55 -3.54 -15.11 6.80
C ASN A 55 -4.58 -14.12 6.24
N ASP A 56 -4.80 -12.98 6.92
CA ASP A 56 -5.82 -12.02 6.51
C ASP A 56 -5.48 -11.30 5.20
N TRP A 57 -4.19 -11.19 4.86
CA TRP A 57 -3.74 -10.53 3.62
C TRP A 57 -4.36 -11.14 2.35
N ILE A 58 -4.73 -12.43 2.38
CA ILE A 58 -5.35 -13.14 1.25
C ILE A 58 -6.77 -13.63 1.55
N HIS A 59 -7.15 -13.81 2.81
CA HIS A 59 -8.46 -14.37 3.19
C HIS A 59 -9.46 -13.32 3.67
N ASN A 60 -9.02 -12.13 4.06
CA ASN A 60 -9.92 -11.05 4.43
C ASN A 60 -10.43 -10.34 3.16
N THR A 61 -11.59 -10.76 2.68
CA THR A 61 -12.22 -10.22 1.46
C THR A 61 -12.44 -8.71 1.54
N GLU A 62 -12.84 -8.19 2.70
CA GLU A 62 -13.05 -6.75 2.89
C GLU A 62 -11.73 -5.98 2.73
N PHE A 63 -10.65 -6.49 3.35
CA PHE A 63 -9.31 -5.93 3.18
C PHE A 63 -8.90 -5.90 1.69
N VAL A 64 -9.06 -7.02 0.98
CA VAL A 64 -8.69 -7.13 -0.44
C VAL A 64 -9.47 -6.14 -1.30
N ILE A 65 -10.80 -6.09 -1.12
CA ILE A 65 -11.68 -5.19 -1.88
C ILE A 65 -11.31 -3.71 -1.64
N ASN A 66 -11.04 -3.34 -0.39
CA ASN A 66 -10.83 -1.94 -0.03
C ASN A 66 -9.39 -1.45 -0.28
N ASN A 67 -8.40 -2.35 -0.32
CA ASN A 67 -6.98 -1.96 -0.37
C ASN A 67 -6.24 -2.41 -1.63
N ILE A 68 -6.59 -3.56 -2.21
CA ILE A 68 -5.83 -4.17 -3.31
C ILE A 68 -6.52 -3.93 -4.65
N ILE A 69 -7.83 -4.21 -4.75
CA ILE A 69 -8.59 -4.03 -5.99
C ILE A 69 -8.47 -2.60 -6.58
N PRO A 70 -8.52 -1.51 -5.80
CA PRO A 70 -8.40 -0.16 -6.35
C PRO A 70 -7.06 0.08 -7.06
N LEU A 71 -5.97 -0.56 -6.59
CA LEU A 71 -4.65 -0.45 -7.22
C LEU A 71 -4.61 -1.19 -8.56
N MET A 72 -5.32 -2.31 -8.69
CA MET A 72 -5.42 -3.04 -9.95
C MET A 72 -6.24 -2.27 -10.99
N CYS A 73 -7.35 -1.65 -10.58
CA CYS A 73 -8.20 -0.87 -11.49
C CYS A 73 -7.57 0.48 -11.88
N ALA A 74 -6.83 1.13 -10.97
CA ALA A 74 -6.18 2.42 -11.24
C ALA A 74 -5.05 2.32 -12.29
N ILE A 75 -4.38 1.16 -12.39
CA ILE A 75 -3.30 0.95 -13.36
C ILE A 75 -3.81 0.96 -14.82
N ILE A 76 -5.07 0.62 -15.07
CA ILE A 76 -5.67 0.66 -16.42
C ILE A 76 -5.99 2.11 -16.85
N ALA A 77 -6.10 3.04 -15.89
CA ALA A 77 -6.49 4.43 -16.18
C ALA A 77 -5.31 5.36 -16.59
N PHE A 78 -4.06 4.88 -16.59
CA PHE A 78 -2.89 5.79 -16.66
C PHE A 78 -2.30 6.06 -18.05
N ARG A 79 -2.97 5.72 -19.16
CA ARG A 79 -2.54 6.23 -20.48
C ARG A 79 -3.64 6.27 -21.53
N GLU A 80 -4.46 7.32 -21.50
CA GLU A 80 -5.17 7.79 -22.69
C GLU A 80 -4.23 8.75 -23.46
N PRO A 81 -3.98 8.54 -24.77
CA PRO A 81 -3.07 9.38 -25.55
C PRO A 81 -3.55 10.84 -25.75
N GLU A 82 -4.80 11.16 -25.38
CA GLU A 82 -5.48 12.38 -25.80
C GLU A 82 -5.78 13.39 -24.67
N GLY A 83 -5.12 13.28 -23.51
CA GLY A 83 -5.14 14.35 -22.48
C GLY A 83 -6.52 14.72 -21.90
N ARG A 84 -7.56 13.91 -22.10
CA ARG A 84 -8.89 14.15 -21.54
C ARG A 84 -9.08 13.41 -20.22
N PHE A 85 -9.15 14.17 -19.14
CA PHE A 85 -9.43 13.65 -17.80
C PHE A 85 -10.92 13.30 -17.69
N SER A 86 -11.31 12.11 -18.13
CA SER A 86 -12.65 11.58 -17.85
C SER A 86 -12.63 10.88 -16.49
N ARG A 87 -13.28 11.48 -15.49
CA ARG A 87 -13.58 10.82 -14.21
C ARG A 87 -14.65 9.75 -14.44
N ARG A 88 -14.27 8.65 -15.10
CA ARG A 88 -15.01 7.40 -15.03
C ARG A 88 -14.30 6.52 -14.01
N LEU A 89 -14.80 6.55 -12.79
CA LEU A 89 -14.55 5.51 -11.80
C LEU A 89 -15.12 4.20 -12.38
N MET A 90 -14.33 3.51 -13.20
CA MET A 90 -14.61 2.16 -13.67
C MET A 90 -14.14 1.18 -12.61
N CYS A 91 -14.76 1.25 -11.44
CA CYS A 91 -14.92 0.10 -10.58
C CYS A 91 -16.31 0.25 -9.97
N GLY A 92 -17.32 -0.30 -10.67
CA GLY A 92 -18.71 -0.33 -10.24
C GLY A 92 -18.91 -1.33 -9.11
N LEU A 93 -18.23 -1.15 -7.98
CA LEU A 93 -18.65 -1.76 -6.73
C LEU A 93 -19.57 -0.76 -6.04
N PRO A 94 -20.82 -1.13 -5.70
CA PRO A 94 -21.66 -0.25 -4.91
C PRO A 94 -20.98 -0.06 -3.57
N VAL A 95 -20.53 1.18 -3.30
CA VAL A 95 -20.39 1.63 -1.92
C VAL A 95 -21.81 1.57 -1.37
N SER A 96 -22.10 0.51 -0.60
CA SER A 96 -23.27 0.50 0.27
C SER A 96 -23.11 1.66 1.23
N THR A 97 -23.75 2.77 0.92
CA THR A 97 -24.13 3.77 1.90
C THR A 97 -25.08 3.10 2.88
N GLU A 98 -24.53 2.42 3.89
CA GLU A 98 -25.22 2.35 5.17
C GLU A 98 -25.15 3.75 5.77
N GLN A 99 -26.18 4.51 5.49
CA GLN A 99 -26.58 5.65 6.29
C GLN A 99 -26.70 5.16 7.73
N MET A 100 -25.76 5.56 8.57
CA MET A 100 -25.90 5.46 10.02
C MET A 100 -27.06 6.38 10.41
N ASN A 101 -28.24 5.78 10.49
CA ASN A 101 -29.46 6.44 10.94
C ASN A 101 -29.40 6.53 12.47
N PRO A 102 -29.47 7.71 13.10
CA PRO A 102 -29.53 7.80 14.55
C PRO A 102 -30.89 7.27 15.02
N SER A 103 -30.88 6.11 15.66
CA SER A 103 -32.03 5.57 16.38
C SER A 103 -32.04 6.11 17.81
N LYS A 104 -33.01 7.01 18.07
CA LYS A 104 -33.65 7.41 19.35
C LYS A 104 -32.81 7.53 20.61
#